data_AF-A0A318QP79-F1
#
_entry.id   AF-A0A318QP79-F1
#
_cell.length_a   1.000
_cell.length_b   1.000
_cell.length_c   1.000
_cell.angle_alpha   90.00
_cell.angle_beta   90.00
_cell.angle_gamma   90.00
#
_symmetry.space_group_name_H-M   'P 1'
#
loop_
_entity.id
_entity.type
_entity.pdbx_description
1 polymer ?
#
loop_
_entity_poly.entity_id
_entity_poly.type
_entity_poly.pdbx_seq_one_letter_code
_entity_poly.pdbx_strand_id
1 'polypeptide(L)'
;MGDLLERWVGPSSLAKRLDTTPRNLPRYVAEGKIPQPSYHLGPKTPRWDIHAVDALMLKRAGISTSRDMDATVAKICEENRQYGRRKGRSQATG
;
A
#
# COMPACT_ATOMS: atom_id res chain seq x y z
N MET A 1 -13.04 14.50 -7.21
CA MET A 1 -12.66 13.29 -7.99
C MET A 1 -12.11 12.26 -7.00
N GLY A 2 -12.95 11.30 -6.60
CA GLY A 2 -12.70 10.40 -5.46
C GLY A 2 -12.17 9.03 -5.84
N ASP A 3 -11.06 8.96 -6.58
CA ASP A 3 -10.50 7.69 -7.08
C ASP A 3 -9.25 7.20 -6.33
N LEU A 4 -8.86 7.86 -5.23
CA LEU A 4 -7.69 7.45 -4.45
C LEU A 4 -7.95 6.23 -3.53
N LEU A 5 -9.20 5.76 -3.45
CA LEU A 5 -9.63 4.62 -2.62
C LEU A 5 -10.21 3.44 -3.43
N GLU A 6 -10.29 3.51 -4.76
CA GLU A 6 -10.85 2.42 -5.55
C GLU A 6 -9.80 1.32 -5.73
N ARG A 7 -10.00 0.17 -5.07
CA ARG A 7 -9.11 -0.99 -5.16
C ARG A 7 -8.89 -1.47 -6.60
N TRP A 8 -9.91 -1.35 -7.45
CA TRP A 8 -9.90 -1.84 -8.83
C TRP A 8 -9.92 -0.71 -9.84
N VAL A 9 -8.75 -0.33 -10.34
CA VAL A 9 -8.60 0.81 -11.24
C VAL A 9 -8.65 0.43 -12.71
N GLY A 10 -9.21 1.32 -13.52
CA GLY A 10 -9.14 1.25 -14.97
C GLY A 10 -7.78 1.65 -15.55
N PRO A 11 -7.58 1.49 -16.87
CA PRO A 11 -6.31 1.72 -17.54
C PRO A 11 -5.77 3.15 -17.36
N SER A 12 -6.65 4.16 -17.47
CA SER A 12 -6.26 5.57 -17.37
C SER A 12 -5.78 5.93 -15.97
N SER A 13 -6.46 5.45 -14.93
CA SER A 13 -6.11 5.72 -13.54
C SER A 13 -4.81 5.00 -13.14
N LEU A 14 -4.61 3.76 -13.60
CA LEU A 14 -3.36 3.04 -13.40
C LEU A 14 -2.19 3.73 -14.12
N ALA A 15 -2.38 4.14 -15.36
CA ALA A 15 -1.34 4.82 -16.14
C ALA A 15 -0.88 6.13 -15.46
N LYS A 16 -1.82 6.91 -14.92
CA LYS A 16 -1.50 8.10 -14.11
C LYS A 16 -0.70 7.74 -12.85
N ARG A 17 -1.04 6.65 -12.15
CA ARG A 17 -0.33 6.20 -10.95
C ARG A 17 1.12 5.77 -11.24
N LEU A 18 1.33 5.18 -12.42
CA LEU A 18 2.63 4.68 -12.87
C LEU A 18 3.43 5.69 -13.70
N ASP A 19 2.96 6.95 -13.78
CA ASP A 19 3.52 8.01 -14.63
C ASP A 19 3.82 7.54 -16.07
N THR A 20 2.83 6.89 -16.69
CA THR A 20 2.96 6.31 -18.03
C THR A 20 1.68 6.47 -18.85
N THR A 21 1.65 5.89 -20.04
CA THR A 21 0.48 5.88 -20.93
C THR A 21 -0.27 4.55 -20.86
N PRO A 22 -1.60 4.52 -21.07
CA PRO A 22 -2.37 3.28 -21.10
C PRO A 22 -1.87 2.26 -22.14
N ARG A 23 -1.26 2.75 -23.24
CA ARG A 23 -0.66 1.93 -24.30
C ARG A 23 0.52 1.10 -23.83
N ASN A 24 1.24 1.55 -22.79
CA ASN A 24 2.40 0.85 -22.25
C ASN A 24 2.02 -0.24 -21.25
N LEU A 25 0.78 -0.26 -20.75
CA LEU A 25 0.35 -1.23 -19.73
C LEU A 25 0.45 -2.69 -20.21
N PRO A 26 0.00 -3.07 -21.43
CA PRO A 26 0.17 -4.45 -21.91
C PRO A 26 1.64 -4.88 -21.99
N ARG A 27 2.53 -3.96 -22.37
CA ARG A 27 3.97 -4.21 -22.38
C ARG A 27 4.50 -4.44 -20.97
N TYR A 28 4.05 -3.64 -19.98
CA TYR A 28 4.46 -3.81 -18.59
C TYR A 28 3.94 -5.12 -17.98
N VAL A 29 2.76 -5.59 -18.39
CA VAL A 29 2.25 -6.92 -18.04
C VAL A 29 3.16 -8.01 -18.64
N ALA A 30 3.50 -7.91 -19.93
CA ALA A 30 4.37 -8.88 -20.61
C ALA A 30 5.79 -8.92 -20.01
N GLU A 31 6.32 -7.78 -19.59
CA GLU A 31 7.61 -7.64 -18.91
C GLU A 31 7.54 -8.04 -17.42
N GLY A 32 6.37 -8.45 -16.90
CA GLY A 32 6.18 -8.83 -15.51
C GLY A 32 6.33 -7.67 -14.52
N LYS A 33 6.21 -6.43 -14.98
CA LYS A 33 6.30 -5.22 -14.14
C LYS A 33 5.02 -4.92 -13.38
N ILE A 34 3.87 -5.35 -13.88
CA ILE A 34 2.55 -5.20 -13.25
C ILE A 34 1.76 -6.51 -13.40
N PRO A 35 0.80 -6.80 -12.51
CA PRO A 35 -0.03 -8.00 -12.59
C PRO A 35 -0.93 -8.01 -13.84
N GLN A 36 -1.40 -9.20 -14.19
CA GLN A 36 -2.40 -9.41 -15.25
C GLN A 36 -3.70 -8.65 -14.92
N PRO A 37 -4.34 -8.01 -15.92
CA PRO A 37 -5.63 -7.38 -15.72
C PRO A 37 -6.73 -8.39 -15.45
N SER A 38 -7.69 -7.99 -14.62
CA SER A 38 -8.96 -8.68 -14.44
C SER A 38 -10.01 -8.11 -15.39
N TYR A 39 -10.80 -9.01 -16.00
CA TYR A 39 -11.93 -8.66 -16.86
C TYR A 39 -13.27 -8.96 -16.19
N HIS A 40 -13.27 -9.33 -14.91
CA HIS A 40 -14.48 -9.78 -14.20
C HIS A 40 -15.43 -8.66 -13.77
N LEU A 41 -15.03 -7.39 -13.92
CA LEU A 41 -15.76 -6.21 -13.41
C LEU A 41 -16.47 -5.40 -14.51
N GLY A 42 -16.62 -5.96 -15.72
CA GLY A 42 -17.35 -5.34 -16.82
C GLY A 42 -17.09 -6.01 -18.16
N PRO A 43 -17.92 -5.75 -19.19
CA PRO A 43 -17.96 -6.59 -20.38
C PRO A 43 -16.67 -6.57 -21.24
N LYS A 44 -15.86 -5.50 -21.20
CA LYS A 44 -14.64 -5.38 -22.05
C LYS A 44 -13.50 -4.52 -21.48
N THR A 45 -13.57 -4.09 -20.22
CA THR A 45 -12.60 -3.11 -19.69
C THR A 45 -11.63 -3.78 -18.71
N PRO A 46 -10.32 -3.82 -19.01
CA PRO A 46 -9.35 -4.39 -18.09
C PRO A 46 -9.23 -3.53 -16.83
N ARG A 47 -9.22 -4.17 -15.66
CA ARG A 47 -9.01 -3.54 -14.36
C ARG A 47 -7.85 -4.16 -13.61
N TRP A 48 -7.17 -3.37 -12.80
CA TRP A 48 -6.04 -3.82 -11.98
C TRP A 48 -6.35 -3.60 -10.49
N ASP A 49 -5.98 -4.58 -9.68
CA ASP A 49 -5.97 -4.43 -8.22
C ASP A 49 -4.75 -3.58 -7.82
N ILE A 50 -4.98 -2.39 -7.27
CA ILE A 50 -3.92 -1.47 -6.83
C ILE A 50 -3.01 -2.16 -5.82
N HIS A 51 -3.55 -2.93 -4.88
CA HIS A 51 -2.72 -3.57 -3.86
C HIS A 51 -1.76 -4.59 -4.46
N ALA A 52 -2.20 -5.32 -5.49
CA ALA A 52 -1.35 -6.26 -6.20
C ALA A 52 -0.26 -5.54 -7.00
N VAL A 53 -0.59 -4.41 -7.64
CA VAL A 53 0.37 -3.56 -8.35
C VAL A 53 1.43 -3.03 -7.36
N ASP A 54 1.00 -2.40 -6.28
CA ASP A 54 1.89 -1.78 -5.30
C ASP A 54 2.77 -2.84 -4.60
N ALA A 55 2.21 -4.00 -4.23
CA ALA A 55 2.97 -5.09 -3.64
C ALA A 55 4.07 -5.59 -4.59
N LEU A 56 3.79 -5.69 -5.89
CA LEU A 56 4.75 -6.12 -6.88
C LEU A 56 5.84 -5.06 -7.11
N MET A 57 5.46 -3.79 -7.12
CA MET A 57 6.41 -2.67 -7.19
C MET A 57 7.33 -2.61 -5.98
N LEU A 58 6.79 -2.74 -4.77
CA LEU A 58 7.55 -2.79 -3.51
C LEU A 58 8.53 -3.97 -3.51
N LYS A 59 8.04 -5.17 -3.87
CA LYS A 59 8.87 -6.37 -4.01
C LYS A 59 10.03 -6.15 -4.98
N ARG A 60 9.78 -5.49 -6.11
CA ARG A 60 10.80 -5.22 -7.13
C ARG A 60 11.80 -4.16 -6.71
N ALA A 61 11.37 -3.16 -5.94
CA ALA A 61 12.26 -2.15 -5.36
C ALA A 61 13.18 -2.72 -4.26
N GLY A 62 13.08 -4.02 -3.95
CA GLY A 62 13.80 -4.63 -2.83
C GLY A 62 13.27 -4.18 -1.47
N ILE A 63 12.16 -3.44 -1.45
CA ILE A 63 11.48 -3.01 -0.24
C ILE A 63 10.63 -4.21 0.20
N SER A 64 11.22 -5.08 1.02
CA SER A 64 10.39 -5.97 1.83
C SER A 64 9.54 -5.07 2.73
N THR A 65 8.22 -5.26 2.76
CA THR A 65 7.39 -4.80 3.88
C THR A 65 7.89 -5.56 5.12
N SER A 66 8.97 -5.03 5.69
CA SER A 66 9.69 -5.62 6.80
C SER A 66 8.72 -5.73 7.98
N ARG A 67 8.91 -6.80 8.73
CA ARG A 67 8.34 -7.14 10.04
C ARG A 67 8.47 -6.03 11.10
N ASP A 68 9.05 -4.89 10.73
CA ASP A 68 9.27 -3.70 11.56
C ASP A 68 8.00 -2.98 11.99
N MET A 69 6.85 -3.19 11.34
CA MET A 69 5.60 -2.62 11.85
C MET A 69 5.26 -3.16 13.24
N ASP A 70 5.39 -4.47 13.47
CA ASP A 70 5.15 -5.05 14.80
C ASP A 70 6.18 -4.57 15.83
N ALA A 71 7.45 -4.46 15.44
CA ALA A 71 8.50 -3.92 16.31
C ALA A 71 8.29 -2.43 16.64
N THR A 72 7.80 -1.66 15.67
CA THR A 72 7.48 -0.23 15.84
C THR A 72 6.26 -0.06 16.74
N VAL A 73 5.20 -0.86 16.54
CA VAL A 73 4.00 -0.85 17.40
C VAL A 73 4.36 -1.29 18.82
N ALA A 74 5.16 -2.34 18.98
CA ALA A 74 5.65 -2.79 20.28
C ALA A 74 6.42 -1.68 21.01
N LYS A 75 7.31 -0.97 20.30
CA LYS A 75 8.06 0.17 20.85
C LYS A 75 7.13 1.32 21.28
N ILE A 76 6.13 1.67 20.47
CA ILE A 76 5.15 2.73 20.80
C ILE A 76 4.32 2.33 22.02
N CYS A 77 3.89 1.06 22.12
CA CYS A 77 3.16 0.55 23.28
C CYS A 77 4.02 0.59 24.56
N GLU A 78 5.31 0.23 24.46
CA GLU A 78 6.27 0.30 25.57
C GLU A 78 6.49 1.75 26.04
N GLU A 79 6.69 2.69 25.12
CA GLU A 79 6.86 4.11 25.42
C GLU A 79 5.62 4.69 26.11
N ASN A 80 4.41 4.41 25.62
CA ASN A 80 3.16 4.86 26.25
C ASN A 80 2.99 4.31 27.68
N ARG A 81 3.40 3.05 27.92
CA ARG A 81 3.35 2.44 29.24
C ARG A 81 4.30 3.11 30.23
N GLN A 82 5.48 3.51 29.78
CA GLN A 82 6.47 4.26 30.56
C GLN A 82 5.96 5.67 30.92
N TYR A 83 5.36 6.37 29.96
CA TYR A 83 4.75 7.69 30.20
C TYR A 83 3.61 7.63 31.24
N GLY A 84 2.73 6.63 31.17
CA GLY A 84 1.67 6.42 32.16
C GLY A 84 2.19 6.18 33.58
N ARG A 85 3.26 5.38 33.74
CA ARG A 85 3.89 5.11 35.04
C ARG A 85 4.54 6.35 35.66
N ARG A 86 5.17 7.20 34.85
CA ARG A 86 5.77 8.46 35.33
C ARG A 86 4.71 9.44 35.84
N LYS A 87 3.57 9.55 35.16
CA LYS A 87 2.47 10.45 35.55
C LYS A 87 1.79 10.01 36.86
N GLY A 88 1.61 8.70 37.06
CA GLY A 88 1.08 8.15 38.32
C GLY A 88 2.01 8.34 39.53
N ARG A 89 3.33 8.33 39.31
CA ARG A 89 4.32 8.58 40.39
C ARG A 89 4.37 10.05 40.82
N SER A 90 4.05 10.99 39.93
CA SER A 90 3.98 12.42 40.25
C SER A 90 2.67 12.82 40.96
N GLN A 91 1.61 12.03 40.86
CA GLN A 91 0.34 12.26 41.57
C GLN A 91 0.28 11.62 42.98
N ALA A 92 1.18 10.70 43.32
CA ALA A 92 1.20 10.01 44.62
C ALA A 92 2.01 10.73 45.71
N THR A 93 2.55 11.92 45.43
CA THR A 93 3.40 12.69 46.35
C THR A 93 2.90 14.12 46.60
N GLY A 94 1.62 14.40 46.30
CA GLY A 94 0.94 15.66 46.59
C GLY A 94 -0.16 15.48 47.61
#